data_AF-A0A416WSE0-F1
#
_entry.id   AF-A0A416WSE0-F1
#
_cell.length_a   1.000
_cell.length_b   1.000
_cell.length_c   1.000
_cell.angle_alpha   90.00
_cell.angle_beta   90.00
_cell.angle_gamma   90.00
#
_symmetry.space_group_name_H-M   'P 1'
#
loop_
_entity.id
_entity.type
_entity.pdbx_description
1 polymer ?
#
loop_
_entity_poly.entity_id
_entity_poly.type
_entity_poly.pdbx_seq_one_letter_code
_entity_poly.pdbx_strand_id
1 'polypeptide(L)'
;MKKEFDEWDDLMNDIKSDVDDVLSKEVFDEVRDIEMEHIQTDVFSQYTPKIYERRSNGGIDDPRNIVGYEKRMHLSVVNEAQFNDDYGTYNHGYGLPQLINDGDSRNGFYYDFPGVYNAPRPFIDNAVEEVERSERVDFAFEDGMKKRGNTMI
;
A
#
# COMPACT_ATOMS: atom_id res chain seq x y z
N MET A 1 18.88 -22.40 -11.46
CA MET A 1 19.54 -23.68 -11.11
C MET A 1 18.64 -24.34 -10.08
N LYS A 2 18.24 -25.61 -10.23
CA LYS A 2 17.51 -26.30 -9.17
C LYS A 2 18.46 -26.55 -8.01
N LYS A 3 18.07 -26.15 -6.79
CA LYS A 3 18.80 -26.46 -5.56
C LYS A 3 18.52 -27.91 -5.18
N GLU A 4 19.54 -28.59 -4.67
CA GLU A 4 19.42 -29.93 -4.08
C GLU A 4 19.52 -29.77 -2.56
N PHE A 5 18.74 -30.57 -1.83
CA PHE A 5 18.65 -30.51 -0.36
C PHE A 5 18.80 -31.91 0.21
N ASP A 6 19.63 -32.04 1.24
CA ASP A 6 19.85 -33.30 1.95
C ASP A 6 18.89 -33.44 3.15
N GLU A 7 18.39 -32.32 3.69
CA GLU A 7 17.53 -32.25 4.86
C GLU A 7 16.18 -31.57 4.56
N TRP A 8 15.12 -32.08 5.18
CA TRP A 8 13.76 -31.51 5.04
C TRP A 8 13.66 -30.07 5.54
N ASP A 9 14.37 -29.75 6.61
CA ASP A 9 14.35 -28.41 7.20
C ASP A 9 15.01 -27.40 6.26
N ASP A 10 16.06 -27.78 5.53
CA ASP A 10 16.72 -26.92 4.55
C ASP A 10 15.80 -26.61 3.37
N LEU A 11 15.09 -27.62 2.84
CA LEU A 11 14.09 -27.43 1.78
C LEU A 11 12.98 -26.47 2.25
N MET A 12 12.46 -26.69 3.46
CA MET A 12 11.38 -25.87 4.01
C MET A 12 11.83 -24.42 4.24
N ASN A 13 13.06 -24.21 4.71
CA ASN A 13 13.62 -22.88 4.90
C ASN A 13 13.86 -22.17 3.57
N ASP A 14 14.28 -22.89 2.54
CA ASP A 14 14.46 -22.33 1.20
C ASP A 14 13.14 -21.82 0.61
N ILE A 15 12.08 -22.65 0.69
CA ILE A 15 10.75 -22.26 0.21
C ILE A 15 10.23 -21.04 1.00
N LYS A 16 10.39 -21.02 2.32
CA LYS A 16 9.98 -19.86 3.14
C LYS A 16 10.72 -18.59 2.74
N SER A 17 12.03 -18.69 2.51
CA SER A 17 12.84 -17.57 2.04
C SER A 17 12.38 -17.08 0.66
N ASP A 18 11.99 -17.98 -0.23
CA ASP A 18 11.45 -17.60 -1.54
C ASP A 18 10.09 -16.90 -1.40
N VAL A 19 9.22 -17.37 -0.51
CA VAL A 19 7.93 -16.73 -0.19
C VAL A 19 8.15 -15.31 0.33
N ASP A 20 9.04 -15.13 1.32
CA ASP A 20 9.37 -13.81 1.88
C ASP A 20 9.93 -12.87 0.79
N ASP A 21 10.77 -13.38 -0.10
CA ASP A 21 11.34 -12.62 -1.21
C ASP A 21 10.31 -12.24 -2.28
N VAL A 22 9.30 -13.08 -2.54
CA VAL A 22 8.17 -12.77 -3.44
C VAL A 22 7.24 -11.75 -2.81
N LEU A 23 6.93 -11.91 -1.52
CA LEU A 23 6.07 -10.98 -0.79
C LEU A 23 6.66 -9.57 -0.78
N SER A 24 7.95 -9.45 -0.47
CA SER A 24 8.64 -8.16 -0.37
C SER A 24 8.92 -7.46 -1.70
N LYS A 25 8.72 -8.14 -2.83
CA LYS A 25 8.95 -7.62 -4.18
C LYS A 25 7.68 -7.65 -5.00
N GLU A 26 7.42 -8.76 -5.70
CA GLU A 26 6.35 -8.84 -6.69
C GLU A 26 4.96 -8.54 -6.10
N VAL A 27 4.63 -9.11 -4.94
CA VAL A 27 3.33 -8.84 -4.30
C VAL A 27 3.26 -7.42 -3.77
N PHE A 28 4.32 -6.93 -3.14
CA PHE A 28 4.37 -5.55 -2.65
C PHE A 28 4.22 -4.53 -3.78
N ASP A 29 4.88 -4.75 -4.91
CA ASP A 29 4.77 -3.89 -6.09
C ASP A 29 3.31 -3.85 -6.60
N GLU A 30 2.64 -5.00 -6.68
CA GLU A 30 1.24 -5.07 -7.13
C GLU A 30 0.27 -4.39 -6.15
N VAL A 31 0.43 -4.61 -4.83
CA VAL A 31 -0.41 -3.95 -3.82
C VAL A 31 -0.22 -2.43 -3.85
N ARG A 32 1.02 -1.97 -4.03
CA ARG A 32 1.32 -0.54 -4.19
C ARG A 32 0.65 0.03 -5.43
N ASP A 33 0.69 -0.69 -6.54
CA ASP A 33 0.06 -0.23 -7.79
C ASP A 33 -1.46 -0.15 -7.66
N ILE A 34 -2.11 -1.14 -7.01
CA ILE A 34 -3.54 -1.10 -6.67
C ILE A 34 -3.87 0.14 -5.81
N GLU A 35 -3.12 0.40 -4.74
CA GLU A 35 -3.36 1.58 -3.89
C GLU A 35 -3.19 2.89 -4.68
N MET A 36 -2.17 2.97 -5.55
CA MET A 36 -1.95 4.13 -6.42
C MET A 36 -3.10 4.36 -7.41
N GLU A 37 -3.67 3.30 -7.96
CA GLU A 37 -4.86 3.36 -8.81
C GLU A 37 -6.06 3.92 -8.01
N HIS A 38 -6.27 3.45 -6.78
CA HIS A 38 -7.33 3.95 -5.89
C HIS A 38 -7.11 5.39 -5.41
N ILE A 39 -5.87 5.81 -5.14
CA ILE A 39 -5.56 7.21 -4.87
C ILE A 39 -6.01 8.07 -6.06
N GLN A 40 -5.74 7.61 -7.28
CA GLN A 40 -6.12 8.34 -8.48
C GLN A 40 -7.65 8.39 -8.67
N THR A 41 -8.36 7.27 -8.53
CA THR A 41 -9.80 7.17 -8.78
C THR A 41 -10.64 7.73 -7.62
N ASP A 42 -10.30 7.41 -6.38
CA ASP A 42 -11.14 7.70 -5.21
C ASP A 42 -10.79 9.03 -4.54
N VAL A 43 -9.56 9.54 -4.73
CA VAL A 43 -9.14 10.83 -4.16
C VAL A 43 -9.03 11.88 -5.26
N PHE A 44 -8.16 11.65 -6.24
CA PHE A 44 -7.73 12.70 -7.15
C PHE A 44 -8.74 13.04 -8.25
N SER A 45 -9.47 12.04 -8.75
CA SER A 45 -10.51 12.25 -9.77
C SER A 45 -11.75 12.96 -9.20
N GLN A 46 -11.96 12.87 -7.88
CA GLN A 46 -13.17 13.38 -7.23
C GLN A 46 -13.17 14.90 -7.04
N TYR A 47 -12.01 15.53 -7.05
CA TYR A 47 -11.91 16.97 -6.81
C TYR A 47 -10.59 17.55 -7.33
N THR A 48 -10.67 18.60 -8.15
CA THR A 48 -9.52 19.43 -8.50
C THR A 48 -9.38 20.58 -7.50
N PRO A 49 -8.26 20.67 -6.75
CA PRO A 49 -8.03 21.75 -5.79
C PRO A 49 -8.15 23.15 -6.40
N LYS A 50 -8.84 24.05 -5.68
CA LYS A 50 -9.00 25.46 -6.06
C LYS A 50 -8.25 26.44 -5.18
N ILE A 51 -7.89 26.02 -3.97
CA ILE A 51 -7.34 26.89 -2.91
C ILE A 51 -5.99 26.40 -2.37
N TYR A 52 -5.50 25.26 -2.87
CA TYR A 52 -4.19 24.71 -2.55
C TYR A 52 -3.64 23.98 -3.76
N GLU A 53 -2.33 23.79 -3.79
CA GLU A 53 -1.66 22.94 -4.77
C GLU A 53 -1.38 21.58 -4.13
N ARG A 54 -1.62 20.50 -4.87
CA ARG A 54 -1.19 19.17 -4.42
C ARG A 54 0.33 19.17 -4.39
N ARG A 55 0.90 18.58 -3.35
CA ARG A 55 2.34 18.39 -3.29
C ARG A 55 2.76 17.43 -4.39
N SER A 56 3.86 17.76 -5.06
CA SER A 56 4.46 16.91 -6.10
C SER A 56 5.38 15.82 -5.55
N ASN A 57 5.75 15.92 -4.26
CA ASN A 57 6.59 14.97 -3.53
C ASN A 57 6.06 14.78 -2.11
N GLY A 58 6.24 13.59 -1.55
CA GLY A 58 5.84 13.25 -0.18
C GLY A 58 4.33 13.21 0.03
N GLY A 59 3.54 13.11 -1.05
CA GLY A 59 2.08 12.97 -1.02
C GLY A 59 1.64 11.55 -0.74
N ILE A 60 0.32 11.36 -0.65
CA ILE A 60 -0.25 10.00 -0.59
C ILE A 60 0.05 9.22 -1.88
N ASP A 61 0.23 9.95 -3.00
CA ASP A 61 0.58 9.46 -4.33
C ASP A 61 2.09 9.38 -4.58
N ASP A 62 2.92 9.61 -3.56
CA ASP A 62 4.36 9.36 -3.68
C ASP A 62 4.60 7.86 -3.40
N PRO A 63 5.05 7.06 -4.38
CA PRO A 63 5.23 5.62 -4.18
C PRO A 63 6.23 5.29 -3.07
N ARG A 64 7.10 6.23 -2.68
CA ARG A 64 8.06 6.07 -1.57
C ARG A 64 7.40 6.10 -0.20
N ASN A 65 6.19 6.64 -0.10
CA ASN A 65 5.41 6.64 1.12
C ASN A 65 4.60 5.36 1.31
N ILE A 66 4.40 4.55 0.27
CA ILE A 66 3.76 3.24 0.39
C ILE A 66 4.85 2.23 0.71
N VAL A 67 4.88 1.74 1.95
CA VAL A 67 5.98 0.93 2.51
C VAL A 67 5.48 -0.48 2.82
N GLY A 68 6.24 -1.48 2.36
CA GLY A 68 6.02 -2.89 2.67
C GLY A 68 6.88 -3.36 3.84
N TYR A 69 6.25 -3.98 4.83
CA TYR A 69 6.88 -4.63 5.97
C TYR A 69 6.67 -6.15 5.85
N GLU A 70 7.67 -6.86 5.35
CA GLU A 70 7.66 -8.32 5.30
C GLU A 70 8.23 -8.90 6.60
N LYS A 71 7.53 -9.89 7.16
CA LYS A 71 8.05 -10.73 8.24
C LYS A 71 7.34 -12.08 8.30
N ARG A 72 8.09 -13.17 8.11
CA ARG A 72 7.63 -14.56 8.34
C ARG A 72 6.42 -14.89 7.45
N MET A 73 6.59 -14.75 6.14
CA MET A 73 5.59 -15.02 5.11
C MET A 73 4.35 -14.13 5.25
N HIS A 74 4.53 -12.94 5.78
CA HIS A 74 3.46 -11.97 5.94
C HIS A 74 3.96 -10.61 5.47
N LEU A 75 3.21 -9.98 4.58
CA LEU A 75 3.42 -8.62 4.12
C LEU A 75 2.36 -7.72 4.74
N SER A 76 2.79 -6.65 5.40
CA SER A 76 1.93 -5.51 5.74
C SER A 76 2.32 -4.33 4.86
N VAL A 77 1.36 -3.70 4.19
CA VAL A 77 1.60 -2.50 3.38
C VAL A 77 0.92 -1.31 4.05
N VAL A 78 1.66 -0.20 4.17
CA VAL A 78 1.19 1.01 4.85
C VAL A 78 1.57 2.23 4.03
N ASN A 79 0.62 3.13 3.80
CA ASN A 79 0.91 4.47 3.33
C ASN A 79 1.30 5.36 4.51
N GLU A 80 2.55 5.78 4.52
CA GLU A 80 3.21 6.55 5.57
C GLU A 80 3.31 8.04 5.22
N ALA A 81 2.48 8.54 4.29
CA ALA A 81 2.48 9.95 3.98
C ALA A 81 2.17 10.79 5.23
N GLN A 82 3.02 11.79 5.47
CA GLN A 82 2.90 12.66 6.63
C GLN A 82 2.08 13.92 6.30
N PHE A 83 1.52 14.53 7.34
CA PHE A 83 1.03 15.90 7.24
C PHE A 83 2.18 16.85 6.86
N ASN A 84 1.83 17.98 6.25
CA ASN A 84 2.83 18.97 5.89
C ASN A 84 3.12 19.88 7.10
N ASP A 85 4.28 19.71 7.73
CA ASP A 85 4.67 20.49 8.90
C ASP A 85 4.81 22.00 8.63
N ASP A 86 5.07 22.39 7.36
CA ASP A 86 5.14 23.79 6.96
C ASP A 86 3.75 24.44 6.80
N TYR A 87 2.67 23.66 6.89
CA TYR A 87 1.31 24.13 6.81
C TYR A 87 0.74 24.35 8.22
N GLY A 88 -0.01 25.43 8.43
CA GLY A 88 -0.63 25.78 9.71
C GLY A 88 -1.84 24.89 10.05
N THR A 89 -1.64 23.57 10.10
CA THR A 89 -2.65 22.57 10.44
C THR A 89 -2.49 22.12 11.90
N TYR A 90 -3.57 21.60 12.49
CA TYR A 90 -3.52 20.93 13.80
C TYR A 90 -2.84 19.56 13.74
N ASN A 91 -2.84 18.91 12.56
CA ASN A 91 -2.30 17.57 12.41
C ASN A 91 -0.79 17.59 12.17
N HIS A 92 -0.05 16.63 12.72
CA HIS A 92 1.40 16.54 12.58
C HIS A 92 1.85 15.09 12.40
N GLY A 93 3.00 14.88 11.75
CA GLY A 93 3.57 13.55 11.54
C GLY A 93 2.72 12.65 10.65
N TYR A 94 2.70 11.34 10.94
CA TYR A 94 1.93 10.35 10.17
C TYR A 94 0.42 10.48 10.39
N GLY A 95 -0.37 10.17 9.36
CA GLY A 95 -1.83 10.13 9.47
C GLY A 95 -2.61 10.73 8.30
N LEU A 96 -1.91 11.30 7.30
CA LEU A 96 -2.57 11.94 6.16
C LEU A 96 -3.44 10.96 5.36
N PRO A 97 -2.99 9.73 5.03
CA PRO A 97 -3.82 8.72 4.38
C PRO A 97 -5.09 8.41 5.17
N GLN A 98 -5.01 8.29 6.49
CA GLN A 98 -6.15 7.96 7.36
C GLN A 98 -7.17 9.10 7.42
N LEU A 99 -6.72 10.37 7.49
CA LEU A 99 -7.63 11.51 7.41
C LEU A 99 -8.40 11.54 6.08
N ILE A 100 -7.72 11.21 4.98
CA ILE A 100 -8.32 11.20 3.64
C ILE A 100 -9.28 10.00 3.50
N ASN A 101 -8.85 8.82 3.94
CA ASN A 101 -9.65 7.59 3.89
C ASN A 101 -10.94 7.73 4.69
N ASP A 102 -10.81 8.07 5.97
CA ASP A 102 -11.91 7.98 6.93
C ASP A 102 -12.71 9.28 7.03
N GLY A 103 -12.14 10.38 6.53
CA GLY A 103 -12.71 11.71 6.63
C GLY A 103 -12.51 12.34 8.01
N ASP A 104 -13.11 13.52 8.14
CA ASP A 104 -12.93 14.41 9.27
C ASP A 104 -13.29 13.75 10.62
N SER A 105 -12.48 13.98 11.66
CA SER A 105 -12.70 13.61 13.06
C SER A 105 -12.76 12.12 13.43
N ARG A 106 -12.69 11.19 12.47
CA ARG A 106 -12.84 9.75 12.76
C ARG A 106 -11.67 9.13 13.52
N ASN A 107 -10.45 9.63 13.31
CA ASN A 107 -9.22 9.13 13.96
C ASN A 107 -8.49 10.19 14.77
N GLY A 108 -9.18 11.25 15.19
CA GLY A 108 -8.55 12.39 15.87
C GLY A 108 -7.76 13.32 14.95
N PHE A 109 -7.85 13.12 13.62
CA PHE A 109 -7.38 14.07 12.61
C PHE A 109 -8.52 14.94 12.10
N TYR A 110 -8.19 16.18 11.72
CA TYR A 110 -9.19 17.18 11.32
C TYR A 110 -8.82 17.91 10.03
N TYR A 111 -9.79 18.21 9.18
CA TYR A 111 -9.56 19.13 8.07
C TYR A 111 -9.54 20.59 8.57
N ASP A 112 -8.51 21.35 8.18
CA ASP A 112 -8.40 22.77 8.54
C ASP A 112 -9.54 23.62 7.94
N PHE A 113 -10.09 23.18 6.80
CA PHE A 113 -11.18 23.84 6.11
C PHE A 113 -12.39 22.90 6.03
N PRO A 114 -13.37 23.03 6.93
CA PRO A 114 -14.55 22.20 6.88
C PRO A 114 -15.47 22.58 5.72
N GLY A 115 -15.96 21.57 4.97
CA GLY A 115 -16.87 21.76 3.85
C GLY A 115 -17.20 20.48 3.08
N VAL A 116 -17.65 20.63 1.83
CA VAL A 116 -18.02 19.51 0.93
C VAL A 116 -16.85 18.55 0.61
N TYR A 117 -15.63 18.95 0.96
CA TYR A 117 -14.39 18.19 0.82
C TYR A 117 -14.07 17.32 2.04
N ASN A 118 -14.85 17.38 3.13
CA ASN A 118 -14.65 16.59 4.34
C ASN A 118 -15.13 15.14 4.22
N ALA A 119 -15.82 14.82 3.11
CA ALA A 119 -16.33 13.47 2.88
C ALA A 119 -15.17 12.47 2.81
N PRO A 120 -15.31 11.29 3.44
CA PRO A 120 -14.33 10.21 3.34
C PRO A 120 -14.05 9.85 1.87
N ARG A 121 -12.79 9.55 1.57
CA ARG A 121 -12.35 9.03 0.27
C ARG A 121 -11.75 7.65 0.51
N PRO A 122 -12.55 6.58 0.54
CA PRO A 122 -12.16 5.28 1.11
C PRO A 122 -11.19 4.50 0.20
N PHE A 123 -10.09 5.11 -0.22
CA PHE A 123 -9.15 4.56 -1.20
C PHE A 123 -8.35 3.38 -0.63
N ILE A 124 -8.06 3.37 0.67
CA ILE A 124 -7.37 2.25 1.34
C ILE A 124 -8.36 1.09 1.46
N ASP A 125 -9.59 1.36 1.90
CA ASP A 125 -10.61 0.31 2.03
C ASP A 125 -10.93 -0.32 0.67
N ASN A 126 -11.03 0.49 -0.38
CA ASN A 126 -11.26 0.01 -1.73
C ASN A 126 -10.03 -0.76 -2.30
N ALA A 127 -8.81 -0.31 -2.00
CA ALA A 127 -7.60 -1.05 -2.38
C ALA A 127 -7.52 -2.42 -1.69
N VAL A 128 -7.89 -2.50 -0.41
CA VAL A 128 -8.02 -3.77 0.32
C VAL A 128 -9.08 -4.64 -0.34
N GLU A 129 -10.25 -4.08 -0.67
CA GLU A 129 -11.30 -4.81 -1.37
C GLU A 129 -10.83 -5.33 -2.74
N GLU A 130 -10.06 -4.56 -3.52
CA GLU A 130 -9.52 -5.00 -4.80
C GLU A 130 -8.47 -6.10 -4.63
N VAL A 131 -7.59 -5.99 -3.62
CA VAL A 131 -6.64 -7.07 -3.27
C VAL A 131 -7.38 -8.36 -2.90
N GLU A 132 -8.48 -8.28 -2.15
CA GLU A 132 -9.24 -9.47 -1.72
C GLU A 132 -10.10 -10.09 -2.83
N ARG A 133 -10.57 -9.29 -3.78
CA ARG A 133 -11.55 -9.72 -4.79
C ARG A 133 -10.94 -10.03 -6.15
N SER A 134 -9.76 -9.50 -6.44
CA SER A 134 -9.07 -9.73 -7.72
C SER A 134 -8.01 -10.82 -7.59
N GLU A 135 -7.63 -11.41 -8.72
CA GLU A 135 -6.53 -12.39 -8.78
C GLU A 135 -5.16 -11.72 -9.00
N ARG A 136 -5.08 -10.37 -8.95
CA ARG A 136 -3.85 -9.62 -9.29
C ARG A 136 -2.68 -10.02 -8.39
N VAL A 137 -2.91 -10.03 -7.08
CA VAL A 137 -1.89 -10.41 -6.08
C VAL A 137 -1.55 -11.89 -6.17
N ASP A 138 -2.53 -12.77 -6.42
CA ASP A 138 -2.29 -14.20 -6.61
C ASP A 138 -1.39 -14.45 -7.84
N PHE A 139 -1.65 -13.76 -8.95
CA PHE A 139 -0.82 -13.84 -10.14
C PHE A 139 0.59 -13.29 -9.93
N ALA A 140 0.73 -12.16 -9.23
CA ALA A 140 2.04 -11.62 -8.86
C ALA A 140 2.83 -12.61 -8.00
N PHE A 141 2.17 -13.24 -7.03
CA PHE A 141 2.78 -14.26 -6.18
C PHE A 141 3.19 -15.50 -6.99
N GLU A 142 2.30 -16.04 -7.80
CA GLU A 142 2.57 -17.20 -8.64
C GLU A 142 3.73 -16.97 -9.61
N ASP A 143 3.76 -15.83 -10.29
CA ASP A 143 4.84 -15.48 -11.21
C ASP A 143 6.18 -15.32 -10.47
N GLY A 144 6.15 -14.68 -9.30
CA GLY A 144 7.31 -14.57 -8.41
C GLY A 144 7.85 -15.95 -7.98
N MET A 145 6.96 -16.86 -7.56
CA MET A 145 7.35 -18.22 -7.16
C MET A 145 7.89 -19.03 -8.35
N LYS A 146 7.27 -18.92 -9.53
CA LYS A 146 7.76 -19.56 -10.77
C LYS A 146 9.17 -19.07 -11.15
N LYS A 147 9.46 -17.77 -11.01
CA LYS A 147 10.81 -17.21 -11.24
C LYS A 147 11.87 -17.81 -10.31
N ARG A 148 11.47 -18.20 -9.09
CA ARG A 148 12.33 -18.86 -8.10
C ARG A 148 12.40 -20.39 -8.27
N GLY A 149 11.66 -20.94 -9.24
CA GLY A 149 11.65 -22.36 -9.58
C GLY A 149 10.62 -23.18 -8.81
N ASN A 150 9.73 -22.50 -8.07
CA ASN A 150 8.61 -23.09 -7.35
C ASN A 150 7.38 -23.06 -8.26
N THR A 151 7.15 -24.14 -9.00
CA THR A 151 5.95 -24.29 -9.82
C THR A 151 4.86 -24.98 -9.00
N MET A 152 3.74 -24.32 -8.78
CA MET A 152 2.53 -25.00 -8.30
C MET A 152 1.93 -25.81 -9.46
N ILE A 153 1.66 -27.09 -9.23
CA ILE A 153 1.09 -28.04 -10.21
C ILE A 153 -0.42 -28.10 -10.02
#